data_AF-A0A8S9WK53-F1
#
_entry.id   AF-A0A8S9WK53-F1
#
_cell.length_a   1.000
_cell.length_b   1.000
_cell.length_c   1.000
_cell.angle_alpha   90.00
_cell.angle_beta   90.00
_cell.angle_gamma   90.00
#
_symmetry.space_group_name_H-M   'P 1'
#
loop_
_entity.id
_entity.type
_entity.pdbx_description
1 polymer ?
#
loop_
_entity_poly.entity_id
_entity_poly.type
_entity_poly.pdbx_seq_one_letter_code
_entity_poly.pdbx_strand_id
1 'polypeptide(L)'
;MKIHKSEDEGGCGVVGFASTIPVRGKHIFEPSIQMHNRGNGKGGGIAAVGLSHEDLGVTKSILKNDYLLQIALLDPEARIKIEAEFITPLMDVDKSERIPTVSDYRTMDGLETKSACS
;
A
#
# COMPACT_ATOMS: atom_id res chain seq x y z
N MET A 1 4.38 0.96 -47.12
CA MET A 1 4.68 1.65 -45.84
C MET A 1 3.45 1.53 -44.96
N LYS A 2 3.45 0.61 -43.98
CA LYS A 2 2.34 0.46 -43.03
C LYS A 2 2.47 1.56 -41.98
N ILE A 3 1.49 2.44 -41.89
CA ILE A 3 1.42 3.44 -40.83
C ILE A 3 0.89 2.72 -39.59
N HIS A 4 1.76 2.50 -38.61
CA HIS A 4 1.32 2.06 -37.28
C HIS A 4 0.73 3.28 -36.58
N LYS A 5 -0.54 3.19 -36.15
CA LYS A 5 -1.14 4.18 -35.27
C LYS A 5 -0.32 4.16 -33.97
N SER A 6 0.32 5.27 -33.64
CA SER A 6 1.00 5.43 -32.35
C SER A 6 -0.03 5.19 -31.27
N GLU A 7 0.29 4.34 -30.29
CA GLU A 7 -0.54 4.23 -29.09
C GLU A 7 -0.64 5.63 -28.49
N ASP A 8 -1.86 6.18 -28.43
CA ASP A 8 -2.10 7.37 -27.64
C ASP A 8 -1.77 6.99 -26.20
N GLU A 9 -0.71 7.59 -25.64
CA GLU A 9 -0.41 7.55 -24.21
C GLU A 9 -1.60 8.16 -23.45
N GLY A 10 -2.66 7.38 -23.26
CA GLY A 10 -3.76 7.69 -22.36
C GLY A 10 -3.20 7.72 -20.95
N GLY A 11 -2.78 8.90 -20.50
CA GLY A 11 -2.00 9.06 -19.28
C GLY A 11 -2.81 8.71 -18.04
N CYS A 12 -2.47 7.61 -17.36
CA CYS A 12 -3.06 7.31 -16.06
C CYS A 12 -2.83 8.46 -15.05
N GLY A 13 -3.83 8.73 -14.22
CA GLY A 13 -3.77 9.75 -13.19
C GLY A 13 -3.89 9.14 -11.80
N VAL A 14 -3.09 9.63 -10.85
CA VAL A 14 -3.16 9.25 -9.43
C VAL A 14 -3.40 10.50 -8.58
N VAL A 15 -4.39 10.44 -7.68
CA VAL A 15 -4.54 11.37 -6.55
C VAL A 15 -4.02 10.66 -5.32
N GLY A 16 -2.84 11.04 -4.85
CA GLY A 16 -2.26 10.53 -3.62
C GLY A 16 -2.53 11.48 -2.45
N PHE A 17 -2.88 10.92 -1.30
CA PHE A 17 -3.02 11.69 -0.07
C PHE A 17 -2.51 10.89 1.12
N ALA A 18 -1.81 11.56 2.04
CA ALA A 18 -1.37 11.00 3.31
C ALA A 18 -1.66 12.04 4.40
N SER A 19 -2.31 11.61 5.48
CA SER A 19 -2.53 12.48 6.63
C SER A 19 -2.67 11.70 7.92
N THR A 20 -2.19 12.33 8.98
CA THR A 20 -2.32 11.88 10.37
C THR A 20 -3.64 12.35 11.00
N ILE A 21 -4.46 13.13 10.28
CA ILE A 21 -5.77 13.61 10.73
C ILE A 21 -6.85 13.29 9.70
N PRO A 22 -8.13 13.15 10.13
CA PRO A 22 -9.22 12.96 9.20
C PRO A 22 -9.31 14.11 8.19
N VAL A 23 -9.38 13.75 6.90
CA VAL A 23 -9.50 14.73 5.81
C VAL A 23 -10.83 14.56 5.12
N ARG A 24 -11.48 15.70 4.87
CA ARG A 24 -12.79 15.73 4.21
C ARG A 24 -12.67 15.11 2.82
N GLY A 25 -13.63 14.25 2.47
CA GLY A 25 -13.66 13.52 1.19
C GLY A 25 -13.62 14.41 -0.05
N LYS A 26 -13.99 15.70 0.06
CA LYS A 26 -13.88 16.67 -1.05
C LYS A 26 -12.46 16.77 -1.64
N HIS A 27 -11.42 16.58 -0.82
CA HIS A 27 -10.03 16.64 -1.28
C HIS A 27 -9.59 15.40 -2.07
N ILE A 28 -10.43 14.35 -2.11
CA ILE A 28 -10.26 13.16 -2.95
C ILE A 28 -11.23 13.27 -4.13
N PHE A 29 -12.50 13.56 -3.85
CA PHE A 29 -13.59 13.52 -4.82
C PHE A 29 -13.44 14.48 -6.00
N GLU A 30 -13.19 15.77 -5.75
CA GLU A 30 -13.04 16.77 -6.83
C GLU A 30 -11.83 16.47 -7.73
N PRO A 31 -10.63 16.17 -7.19
CA PRO A 31 -9.50 15.72 -7.99
C PRO A 31 -9.75 14.41 -8.75
N SER A 32 -10.47 13.45 -8.16
CA SER A 32 -10.85 12.19 -8.81
C SER A 32 -11.72 12.41 -10.05
N ILE A 33 -12.65 13.37 -10.02
CA ILE A 33 -13.46 13.74 -11.19
C ILE A 33 -12.59 14.29 -12.31
N GLN A 34 -11.63 15.15 -11.98
CA GLN A 34 -10.72 15.74 -12.97
C GLN A 34 -9.79 14.71 -13.64
N MET A 35 -9.60 13.54 -13.03
CA MET A 35 -8.83 12.44 -13.60
C MET A 35 -9.50 11.77 -14.80
N HIS A 36 -10.79 11.99 -15.02
CA HIS A 36 -11.49 11.47 -16.20
C HIS A 36 -10.86 11.93 -17.52
N ASN A 37 -10.29 13.15 -17.55
CA ASN A 37 -9.61 13.71 -18.73
C ASN A 37 -8.24 13.07 -19.02
N ARG A 38 -7.77 12.19 -18.14
CA ARG A 38 -6.48 11.50 -18.22
C ARG A 38 -6.67 10.00 -18.46
N GLY A 39 -7.73 9.40 -17.92
CA GLY A 39 -8.06 7.99 -18.14
C GLY A 39 -8.57 7.67 -19.56
N ASN A 40 -8.33 6.45 -20.01
CA ASN A 40 -8.85 5.89 -21.27
C ASN A 40 -10.12 5.03 -21.06
N GLY A 41 -10.87 5.30 -19.99
CA GLY A 41 -12.10 4.56 -19.67
C GLY A 41 -11.90 3.15 -19.11
N LYS A 42 -10.64 2.71 -18.89
CA LYS A 42 -10.31 1.36 -18.38
C LYS A 42 -10.67 1.12 -16.90
N GLY A 43 -11.17 2.14 -16.20
CA GLY A 43 -11.58 2.08 -14.80
C GLY A 43 -10.76 2.99 -13.90
N GLY A 44 -11.24 3.19 -12.68
CA GLY A 44 -10.58 3.92 -11.60
C GLY A 44 -10.86 3.23 -10.26
N GLY A 45 -10.01 3.48 -9.26
CA GLY A 45 -10.13 2.89 -7.93
C GLY A 45 -9.54 3.79 -6.85
N ILE A 46 -10.00 3.61 -5.62
CA ILE A 46 -9.44 4.28 -4.43
C ILE A 46 -8.72 3.22 -3.62
N ALA A 47 -7.41 3.41 -3.40
CA ALA A 47 -6.66 2.68 -2.40
C ALA A 47 -6.50 3.60 -1.18
N ALA A 48 -7.23 3.31 -0.10
CA ALA A 48 -7.07 3.98 1.18
C ALA A 48 -6.35 3.01 2.12
N VAL A 49 -5.17 3.39 2.59
CA VAL A 49 -4.38 2.59 3.54
C VAL A 49 -4.30 3.37 4.84
N GLY A 50 -4.65 2.72 5.94
CA GLY A 50 -4.50 3.22 7.29
C GLY A 50 -4.02 2.10 8.21
N LEU A 51 -3.35 2.45 9.29
CA LEU A 51 -2.98 1.46 10.31
C LEU A 51 -4.22 1.17 11.16
N SER A 52 -4.71 -0.07 11.09
CA SER A 52 -5.76 -0.59 11.96
C SER A 52 -5.09 -1.41 13.07
N HIS A 53 -5.38 -1.08 14.33
CA HIS A 53 -4.85 -1.86 15.45
C HIS A 53 -5.42 -3.28 15.46
N GLU A 54 -6.65 -3.46 14.95
CA GLU A 54 -7.30 -4.78 14.83
C GLU A 54 -6.56 -5.65 13.81
N ASP A 55 -6.24 -5.09 12.64
CA ASP A 55 -5.52 -5.80 11.59
C ASP A 55 -4.08 -6.14 12.00
N LEU A 56 -3.46 -5.29 12.82
CA LEU A 56 -2.13 -5.52 13.41
C LEU A 56 -2.16 -6.47 14.63
N GLY A 57 -3.36 -6.85 15.12
CA GLY A 57 -3.52 -7.69 16.29
C GLY A 57 -3.01 -7.07 17.60
N VAL A 58 -3.05 -5.73 17.71
CA VAL A 58 -2.59 -4.98 18.89
C VAL A 58 -3.70 -4.11 19.48
N THR A 59 -3.46 -3.58 20.67
CA THR A 59 -4.40 -2.64 21.28
C THR A 59 -4.31 -1.26 20.62
N LYS A 60 -5.38 -0.46 20.72
CA LYS A 60 -5.36 0.96 20.30
C LYS A 60 -4.24 1.76 20.95
N SER A 61 -3.88 1.42 22.19
CA SER A 61 -2.82 2.12 22.94
C SER A 61 -1.45 1.86 22.33
N ILE A 62 -1.13 0.60 22.04
CA ILE A 62 0.12 0.18 21.38
C ILE A 62 0.29 0.91 20.05
N LEU A 63 -0.71 0.83 19.16
CA LEU A 63 -0.62 1.49 17.85
C LEU A 63 -0.46 3.03 17.96
N LYS A 64 -0.99 3.65 19.02
CA LYS A 64 -0.94 5.10 19.19
C LYS A 64 0.37 5.59 19.80
N ASN A 65 0.96 4.81 20.70
CA ASN A 65 2.08 5.26 21.53
C ASN A 65 3.42 4.69 21.08
N ASP A 66 3.41 3.62 20.29
CA ASP A 66 4.63 2.89 19.93
C ASP A 66 5.06 3.20 18.50
N TYR A 67 6.33 2.90 18.20
CA TYR A 67 6.88 3.04 16.86
C TYR A 67 6.71 1.75 16.06
N LEU A 68 6.30 1.88 14.80
CA LEU A 68 6.29 0.76 13.86
C LEU A 68 7.67 0.67 13.16
N LEU A 69 8.38 -0.44 13.37
CA LEU A 69 9.65 -0.72 12.70
C LEU A 69 9.46 -1.86 11.69
N GLN A 70 9.70 -1.59 10.40
CA GLN A 70 9.64 -2.58 9.34
C GLN A 70 11.04 -2.85 8.79
N ILE A 71 11.48 -4.10 8.84
CA ILE A 71 12.83 -4.52 8.46
C ILE A 71 12.75 -5.48 7.29
N ALA A 72 13.32 -5.09 6.15
CA ALA A 72 13.51 -5.98 5.02
C ALA A 72 14.88 -6.66 5.15
N LEU A 73 14.86 -7.96 5.41
CA LEU A 73 16.08 -8.77 5.52
C LEU A 73 16.42 -9.35 4.15
N LEU A 74 17.64 -9.08 3.66
CA LEU A 74 18.19 -9.74 2.48
C LEU A 74 18.58 -11.19 2.80
N ASP A 75 19.15 -11.40 3.98
CA ASP A 75 19.45 -12.71 4.55
C ASP A 75 18.50 -12.97 5.74
N PRO A 76 17.54 -13.91 5.62
CA PRO A 76 16.61 -14.23 6.69
C PRO A 76 17.30 -14.72 7.98
N GLU A 77 18.47 -15.35 7.88
CA GLU A 77 19.22 -15.87 9.02
C GLU A 77 19.82 -14.74 9.88
N ALA A 78 19.98 -13.54 9.31
CA ALA A 78 20.48 -12.37 10.04
C ALA A 78 19.49 -11.83 11.08
N ARG A 79 18.23 -12.27 11.06
CA ARG A 79 17.16 -11.75 11.93
C ARG A 79 17.54 -11.75 13.41
N ILE A 80 17.96 -12.91 13.93
CA ILE A 80 18.24 -13.09 15.36
C ILE A 80 19.35 -12.15 15.82
N LYS A 81 20.40 -12.02 15.01
CA LYS A 81 21.54 -11.16 15.31
C LYS A 81 21.12 -9.69 15.34
N ILE A 82 20.33 -9.25 14.35
CA ILE A 82 19.86 -7.86 14.26
C ILE A 82 18.95 -7.52 15.45
N GLU A 83 18.00 -8.40 15.79
CA GLU A 83 17.12 -8.21 16.95
C GLU A 83 17.93 -8.08 18.25
N ALA A 84 18.89 -8.98 18.48
CA ALA A 84 19.70 -9.01 19.69
C ALA A 84 20.65 -7.82 19.83
N GLU A 85 21.27 -7.36 18.74
CA GLU A 85 22.28 -6.29 18.79
C GLU A 85 21.66 -4.89 18.71
N PHE A 86 20.56 -4.71 17.97
CA PHE A 86 20.07 -3.37 17.61
C PHE A 86 18.63 -3.08 18.03
N ILE A 87 17.83 -4.08 18.42
CA ILE A 87 16.41 -3.86 18.77
C ILE A 87 16.19 -4.06 20.26
N THR A 88 16.35 -5.28 20.76
CA THR A 88 16.06 -5.65 22.16
C THR A 88 16.82 -4.79 23.19
N PRO A 89 18.08 -4.35 22.97
CA PRO A 89 18.77 -3.48 23.93
C PRO A 89 18.28 -2.03 23.93
N LEU A 90 17.61 -1.58 22.87
CA LEU A 90 17.26 -0.17 22.65
C LEU A 90 15.75 0.10 22.73
N MET A 91 14.93 -0.95 22.62
CA MET A 91 13.48 -0.84 22.49
C MET A 91 12.78 -1.93 23.32
N ASP A 92 11.66 -1.58 23.93
CA ASP A 92 10.68 -2.56 24.41
C ASP A 92 9.79 -2.98 23.23
N VAL A 93 9.53 -4.28 23.08
CA VAL A 93 8.89 -4.84 21.88
C VAL A 93 7.56 -5.49 22.25
N ASP A 94 6.47 -4.76 22.09
CA ASP A 94 5.11 -5.25 22.35
C ASP A 94 4.62 -6.27 21.30
N LYS A 95 5.04 -6.12 20.04
CA LYS A 95 4.65 -6.98 18.93
C LYS A 95 5.76 -7.07 17.88
N SER A 96 6.12 -8.29 17.50
CA SER A 96 6.96 -8.56 16.33
C SER A 96 6.37 -9.71 15.53
N GLU A 97 6.33 -9.57 14.22
CA GLU A 97 5.89 -10.62 13.32
C GLU A 97 6.48 -10.47 11.92
N ARG A 98 6.51 -11.57 11.18
CA ARG A 98 6.77 -11.52 9.75
C ARG A 98 5.47 -11.12 9.07
N ILE A 99 5.55 -10.12 8.19
CA ILE A 99 4.41 -9.71 7.36
C ILE A 99 3.95 -10.93 6.56
N PRO A 100 2.66 -11.29 6.61
CA PRO A 100 2.12 -12.38 5.81
C PRO A 100 2.42 -12.14 4.33
N THR A 101 3.03 -13.13 3.69
CA THR A 101 3.33 -13.09 2.25
C THR A 101 2.49 -14.13 1.54
N VAL A 102 1.89 -13.76 0.42
CA VAL A 102 1.24 -14.70 -0.50
C VAL A 102 2.25 -15.11 -1.58
N SER A 103 2.37 -16.41 -1.85
CA SER A 103 3.33 -16.94 -2.82
C SER A 103 2.94 -16.65 -4.27
N ASP A 104 1.64 -16.66 -4.56
CA ASP A 104 1.07 -16.26 -5.85
C ASP A 104 -0.05 -15.24 -5.62
N TYR A 105 0.19 -13.99 -6.05
CA TYR A 105 -0.77 -12.88 -5.89
C TYR A 105 -2.12 -13.16 -6.57
N ARG A 106 -2.17 -14.08 -7.55
CA ARG A 106 -3.41 -14.45 -8.26
C ARG A 106 -4.39 -15.23 -7.40
N THR A 107 -3.94 -15.74 -6.27
CA THR A 107 -4.78 -16.47 -5.31
C THR A 107 -5.57 -15.54 -4.39
N MET A 108 -5.34 -14.22 -4.47
CA MET A 108 -6.08 -13.22 -3.71
C MET A 108 -7.35 -12.81 -4.45
N ASP A 109 -8.51 -13.16 -3.89
CA ASP A 109 -9.81 -12.72 -4.39
C ASP A 109 -9.86 -11.18 -4.47
N GLY A 110 -10.23 -10.65 -5.63
CA GLY A 110 -10.30 -9.20 -5.89
C GLY A 110 -9.02 -8.59 -6.46
N LEU A 111 -7.92 -9.34 -6.59
CA LEU A 111 -6.71 -8.92 -7.32
C LEU A 111 -6.72 -9.30 -8.81
N GLU A 112 -7.85 -9.81 -9.31
CA GLU A 112 -8.00 -10.17 -10.71
C GLU A 112 -7.93 -8.93 -11.61
N THR A 113 -6.87 -8.85 -12.41
CA THR A 113 -6.73 -7.81 -13.42
C THR A 113 -7.50 -8.21 -14.67
N LYS A 114 -8.76 -7.77 -14.79
CA LYS A 114 -9.42 -7.77 -16.09
C LYS A 114 -8.75 -6.70 -16.94
N SER A 115 -8.07 -7.11 -18.00
CA SER A 115 -7.63 -6.19 -19.04
C SER A 115 -8.89 -5.54 -19.63
N ALA A 116 -9.09 -4.26 -19.32
CA ALA A 116 -10.14 -3.48 -19.95
C ALA A 116 -9.73 -3.24 -21.41
N CYS A 117 -10.15 -4.18 -22.26
CA CYS A 117 -10.20 -4.02 -23.71
C CYS A 117 -11.51 -4.67 -24.18
N SER A 118 -12.51 -3.84 -24.39
CA SER A 118 -13.72 -4.11 -25.17
C SER A 118 -14.03 -2.86 -25.95
#